data_AF-A0A256XH12-F1
#
_entry.id   AF-A0A256XH12-F1
#
_cell.length_a   1.000
_cell.length_b   1.000
_cell.length_c   1.000
_cell.angle_alpha   90.00
_cell.angle_beta   90.00
_cell.angle_gamma   90.00
#
_symmetry.space_group_name_H-M   'P 1'
#
loop_
_entity.id
_entity.type
_entity.pdbx_description
1 polymer ?
#
loop_
_entity_poly.entity_id
_entity_poly.type
_entity_poly.pdbx_seq_one_letter_code
_entity_poly.pdbx_strand_id
1 'polypeptide(L)' 'MEYETIKSEDIEYRGNKFLEVSRKKALPDGNIFLNISKGYYTPEGDKRYQKGVGFPADDDFVKDLINKIKAVAED' A
#
# COMPACT_ATOMS: atom_id res chain seq x y z
N MET A 1 7.63 11.29 -11.09
CA MET A 1 6.20 11.47 -10.79
C MET A 1 6.12 11.80 -9.32
N GLU A 2 5.68 13.01 -8.99
CA GLU A 2 5.49 13.42 -7.59
C GLU A 2 4.09 13.04 -7.14
N TYR A 3 3.97 12.67 -5.86
CA TYR A 3 2.70 12.32 -5.27
C TYR A 3 2.65 12.79 -3.81
N GLU A 4 1.46 13.12 -3.36
CA GLU A 4 1.16 13.45 -1.97
C GLU A 4 0.46 12.26 -1.32
N THR A 5 0.93 11.83 -0.15
CA THR A 5 0.24 10.81 0.66
C THR A 5 -0.86 11.47 1.47
N ILE A 6 -2.12 11.09 1.19
CA ILE A 6 -3.30 11.55 1.92
C ILE A 6 -3.43 10.77 3.24
N LYS A 7 -3.27 9.45 3.17
CA LYS A 7 -3.35 8.56 4.34
C LYS A 7 -2.52 7.31 4.08
N SER A 8 -1.92 6.74 5.12
CA SER A 8 -1.39 5.38 5.07
C SER A 8 -1.60 4.65 6.39
N GLU A 9 -1.68 3.32 6.31
CA GLU A 9 -1.77 2.40 7.43
C GLU A 9 -0.80 1.24 7.17
N ASP A 10 -0.13 0.75 8.22
CA ASP A 10 0.83 -0.34 8.11
C ASP A 10 0.28 -1.64 8.72
N ILE A 11 0.66 -2.74 8.08
CA ILE A 11 0.49 -4.09 8.60
C ILE A 11 1.89 -4.67 8.80
N GLU A 12 2.29 -4.82 10.06
CA GLU A 12 3.56 -5.43 10.40
C GLU A 12 3.49 -6.95 10.30
N TYR A 13 4.55 -7.58 9.80
CA TYR A 13 4.65 -9.03 9.74
C TYR A 13 6.11 -9.48 9.81
N ARG A 14 6.34 -10.60 10.51
CA ARG A 14 7.64 -11.31 10.56
C ARG A 14 8.87 -10.41 10.78
N GLY A 15 9.21 -10.15 12.03
CA GLY A 15 10.41 -9.40 12.39
C GLY A 15 10.22 -7.91 12.12
N ASN A 16 11.08 -7.33 11.29
CA ASN A 16 11.09 -5.89 10.99
C ASN A 16 10.36 -5.51 9.70
N LYS A 17 9.48 -6.36 9.13
CA LYS A 17 8.85 -6.10 7.83
C LYS A 17 7.43 -5.55 7.99
N PHE A 18 7.00 -4.75 7.01
CA PHE A 18 5.65 -4.21 6.95
C PHE A 18 5.11 -4.17 5.53
N LEU A 19 3.78 -4.15 5.41
CA LEU A 19 3.04 -3.77 4.22
C LEU A 19 2.30 -2.48 4.54
N GLU A 20 2.65 -1.40 3.86
CA GLU A 20 1.94 -0.12 3.94
C GLU A 20 0.84 -0.09 2.89
N VAL A 21 -0.39 0.22 3.28
CA VAL A 21 -1.49 0.55 2.38
C VAL A 21 -1.68 2.06 2.43
N SER A 22 -1.52 2.73 1.30
CA SER A 22 -1.49 4.19 1.21
C SER A 22 -2.46 4.72 0.16
N ARG A 23 -3.16 5.82 0.46
CA ARG A 23 -3.95 6.62 -0.47
C ARG A 23 -3.14 7.84 -0.87
N LYS A 24 -2.87 8.00 -2.16
CA LYS A 24 -1.99 9.03 -2.71
C LYS A 24 -2.69 9.83 -3.80
N LYS A 25 -2.25 11.07 -3.97
CA LYS A 25 -2.67 11.98 -5.03
C LYS A 25 -1.48 12.26 -5.94
N ALA A 26 -1.58 11.91 -7.22
CA ALA A 26 -0.57 12.23 -8.22
C ALA A 26 -0.56 13.74 -8.53
N LEU A 27 0.63 14.32 -8.72
CA LEU A 27 0.80 15.72 -9.09
C LEU A 27 1.38 15.84 -10.51
N PRO A 28 0.91 16.80 -11.34
CA PRO A 28 -0.11 17.82 -11.05
C PRO A 28 -1.56 17.38 -11.33
N ASP A 29 -1.78 16.23 -11.99
CA ASP A 29 -3.10 15.81 -12.49
C ASP A 29 -4.17 15.64 -11.40
N GLY A 30 -3.75 15.44 -10.15
CA GLY A 30 -4.65 15.33 -9.00
C GLY A 30 -5.34 13.98 -8.86
N ASN A 31 -5.00 12.99 -9.70
CA ASN A 31 -5.58 11.66 -9.67
C ASN A 31 -5.28 10.94 -8.35
N ILE A 32 -6.32 10.39 -7.73
CA ILE A 32 -6.21 9.63 -6.49
C ILE A 32 -6.04 8.15 -6.81
N PHE A 33 -5.06 7.52 -6.17
CA PHE A 33 -4.78 6.10 -6.29
C PHE A 33 -4.43 5.48 -4.94
N LEU A 34 -4.58 4.17 -4.85
CA LEU A 34 -4.12 3.38 -3.72
C LEU A 34 -2.80 2.72 -4.08
N ASN A 35 -1.97 2.50 -3.07
CA ASN A 35 -0.67 1.88 -3.24
C ASN A 35 -0.36 0.97 -2.06
N ILE A 36 -0.06 -0.29 -2.34
CA ILE A 36 0.41 -1.26 -1.35
C ILE A 36 1.91 -1.42 -1.53
N SER A 37 2.69 -1.04 -0.50
CA SER A 37 4.14 -1.11 -0.51
C SER A 37 4.65 -2.09 0.54
N LYS A 38 5.56 -2.97 0.15
CA LYS A 38 6.37 -3.76 1.07
C LYS A 38 7.58 -2.95 1.52
N GLY A 39 7.83 -2.95 2.82
CA GLY A 39 9.01 -2.36 3.42
C GLY A 39 9.52 -3.10 4.64
N TYR A 40 10.54 -2.51 5.26
CA TYR A 40 11.10 -2.95 6.53
C TYR A 40 11.62 -1.77 7.35
N TYR A 41 11.71 -1.94 8.66
CA TYR A 41 12.32 -1.00 9.59
C TYR A 41 13.82 -1.26 9.72
N THR A 42 14.65 -0.21 9.69
CA THR A 42 16.09 -0.33 9.98
C THR A 42 16.31 -0.52 11.49
N PRO A 43 17.53 -0.87 11.94
CA PRO A 43 17.84 -0.93 13.38
C PRO A 43 17.58 0.39 14.13
N GLU A 44 17.65 1.51 13.41
CA GLU A 44 17.37 2.86 13.92
C GLU A 44 15.86 3.19 13.95
N GLY A 45 15.01 2.31 13.40
CA GLY A 45 13.56 2.45 13.35
C GLY A 45 13.03 3.10 12.06
N ASP A 46 13.90 3.47 11.11
CA ASP A 46 13.48 4.14 9.87
C ASP A 46 12.81 3.18 8.89
N LYS A 47 11.78 3.65 8.17
CA LYS A 47 11.12 2.87 7.11
C LYS A 47 11.94 2.86 5.82
N ARG A 48 12.20 1.66 5.28
CA ARG A 48 12.78 1.41 3.96
C ARG A 48 11.77 0.65 3.09
N TYR A 49 11.40 1.22 1.95
CA TYR A 49 10.49 0.59 0.99
C TYR A 49 11.26 -0.25 -0.04
N GLN A 50 10.71 -1.41 -0.42
CA GLN A 50 11.34 -2.34 -1.36
C GLN A 50 10.60 -2.40 -2.71
N LYS A 51 9.30 -2.71 -2.66
CA LYS A 51 8.44 -2.84 -3.85
C LYS A 51 7.05 -2.38 -3.49
N GLY A 52 6.33 -1.84 -4.47
CA GLY A 52 4.92 -1.51 -4.30
C GLY A 52 4.14 -1.69 -5.57
N VAL A 53 2.82 -1.75 -5.43
CA VAL A 53 1.87 -1.78 -6.53
C VAL A 53 0.84 -0.67 -6.32
N GLY A 54 0.73 0.20 -7.31
CA GLY A 54 -0.28 1.25 -7.38
C GLY A 54 -1.48 0.79 -8.21
N PHE A 55 -2.68 1.14 -7.78
CA PHE A 55 -3.93 0.81 -8.45
C PHE A 55 -4.99 1.90 -8.20
N PRO A 56 -6.04 1.97 -9.04
CA PRO A 56 -7.08 2.98 -8.90
C PRO A 56 -7.73 2.96 -7.51
N ALA A 57 -8.07 4.14 -6.98
CA ALA A 57 -8.86 4.26 -5.76
C ALA A 57 -10.36 4.11 -6.07
N ASP A 58 -10.72 3.00 -6.71
CA ASP A 58 -12.08 2.63 -7.11
C ASP A 58 -12.66 1.60 -6.13
N ASP A 59 -13.90 1.82 -5.68
CA ASP A 59 -14.52 1.00 -4.63
C ASP A 59 -14.75 -0.45 -5.07
N ASP A 60 -15.09 -0.68 -6.33
CA ASP A 60 -15.33 -2.03 -6.85
C ASP A 60 -14.01 -2.79 -7.02
N PHE A 61 -12.97 -2.12 -7.54
CA PHE A 61 -11.62 -2.69 -7.58
C PHE A 61 -11.10 -3.08 -6.19
N VAL A 62 -11.33 -2.24 -5.17
CA VAL A 62 -10.91 -2.52 -3.79
C VAL A 62 -11.65 -3.71 -3.20
N LYS A 63 -12.98 -3.77 -3.37
CA LYS A 63 -13.77 -4.93 -2.92
C LYS A 63 -13.29 -6.21 -3.57
N ASP A 64 -13.07 -6.20 -4.89
CA ASP A 64 -12.58 -7.35 -5.63
C ASP A 64 -11.19 -7.80 -5.17
N LEU A 65 -10.28 -6.85 -4.92
CA LEU A 65 -8.94 -7.15 -4.39
C LEU A 65 -9.03 -7.84 -3.02
N ILE A 66 -9.86 -7.31 -2.11
CA ILE A 66 -10.06 -7.90 -0.77
C ILE A 66 -10.63 -9.32 -0.89
N ASN A 67 -11.65 -9.51 -1.73
CA ASN A 67 -12.28 -10.81 -1.95
C ASN A 67 -11.28 -11.83 -2.51
N LYS A 68 -10.44 -11.44 -3.48
CA LYS A 68 -9.40 -12.32 -4.05
C LYS A 68 -8.32 -12.68 -3.04
N ILE A 69 -7.86 -11.72 -2.24
CA ILE A 69 -6.89 -11.99 -1.16
C ILE A 69 -7.48 -13.00 -0.17
N LYS A 70 -8.74 -12.81 0.24
CA LYS A 70 -9.41 -13.72 1.17
C LYS A 70 -9.54 -15.12 0.57
N ALA A 71 -10.02 -15.23 -0.67
CA ALA A 71 -10.20 -16.52 -1.34
C ALA A 71 -8.89 -17.30 -1.47
N VAL A 72 -7.76 -16.63 -1.79
CA VAL A 72 -6.45 -17.27 -1.90
C VAL A 72 -5.86 -17.64 -0.52
N ALA A 73 -6.28 -16.99 0.56
CA ALA A 73 -5.80 -17.30 1.91
C ALA A 73 -6.56 -18.45 2.58
N GLU A 74 -7.77 -18.76 2.12
CA GLU A 74 -8.61 -19.86 2.62
C GLU A 74 -8.35 -21.19 1.89
N ASP A 75 -7.64 -21.17 0.75
CA ASP A 75 -7.19 -22.32 -0.05
C ASP A 75 -5.77 -22.77 0.36
#